data_AF-A0A835REE6-F1
#
_entry.id   AF-A0A835REE6-F1
#
_cell.length_a   1.000
_cell.length_b   1.000
_cell.length_c   1.000
_cell.angle_alpha   90.00
_cell.angle_beta   90.00
_cell.angle_gamma   90.00
#
_symmetry.space_group_name_H-M   'P 1'
#
loop_
_entity.id
_entity.type
_entity.pdbx_description
1 polymer ?
#
loop_
_entity_poly.entity_id
_entity_poly.type
_entity_poly.pdbx_seq_one_letter_code
_entity_poly.pdbx_strand_id
1 'polypeptide(L)'
;MVALLAGGDMLCLLVFAAVGRFSHGLPVADFETFKTADPFIAGWVLSAYFLGGYGDDGKGMNGYGESLAASARSWLVGIPLGIIIRAVLSGHIPQITFVLVTMGSTGILLVGWRALASKFLISKSSKNDVYKHGTPFELFELLTSLIRRW
;
A
#
# COMPACT_ATOMS: atom_id res chain seq x y z
N MET A 1 9.31 2.25 -7.09
CA MET A 1 7.86 2.30 -6.79
C MET A 1 7.47 1.33 -5.68
N VAL A 2 7.83 0.05 -5.79
CA VAL A 2 7.55 -0.97 -4.76
C VAL A 2 8.09 -0.61 -3.38
N ALA A 3 9.33 -0.10 -3.29
CA ALA A 3 9.93 0.29 -1.99
C ALA A 3 9.13 1.38 -1.25
N LEU A 4 8.52 2.33 -1.96
CA LEU A 4 7.68 3.37 -1.34
C LEU A 4 6.36 2.77 -0.80
N LEU A 5 5.73 1.90 -1.61
CA LEU A 5 4.51 1.21 -1.19
C LEU A 5 4.78 0.33 0.03
N ALA A 6 5.78 -0.54 -0.06
CA ALA A 6 6.18 -1.43 1.03
C ALA A 6 6.60 -0.65 2.29
N GLY A 7 7.39 0.42 2.15
CA GLY A 7 7.80 1.26 3.26
C GLY A 7 6.61 1.91 3.97
N GLY A 8 5.63 2.42 3.22
CA GLY A 8 4.42 2.97 3.81
C GLY A 8 3.50 1.90 4.41
N ASP A 9 3.42 0.70 3.82
CA ASP A 9 2.68 -0.43 4.42
C ASP A 9 3.28 -0.82 5.78
N MET A 10 4.62 -0.90 5.86
CA MET A 10 5.32 -1.18 7.12
C MET A 10 5.02 -0.09 8.15
N LEU A 11 5.06 1.18 7.75
CA LEU A 11 4.74 2.29 8.64
C LEU A 11 3.29 2.21 9.15
N CYS A 12 2.33 1.88 8.29
CA CYS A 12 0.93 1.68 8.69
C CYS A 12 0.77 0.60 9.75
N LEU A 13 1.45 -0.55 9.57
CA LEU A 13 1.40 -1.65 10.53
C LEU A 13 2.12 -1.33 11.84
N LEU A 14 3.23 -0.59 11.78
CA LEU A 14 3.92 -0.09 12.97
C LEU A 14 3.07 0.93 13.73
N VAL A 15 2.37 1.83 13.03
CA VAL A 15 1.42 2.78 13.65
C VAL A 15 0.27 2.02 14.31
N PHE A 16 -0.30 1.01 13.65
CA PHE A 16 -1.31 0.15 14.26
C PHE A 16 -0.79 -0.50 15.56
N ALA A 17 0.40 -1.10 15.53
CA ALA A 17 0.99 -1.73 16.70
C ALA A 17 1.28 -0.73 17.83
N ALA A 18 1.82 0.44 17.50
CA ALA A 18 2.11 1.51 18.45
C ALA A 18 0.83 2.03 19.12
N VAL A 19 -0.22 2.30 18.34
CA VAL A 19 -1.53 2.73 18.86
C VAL A 19 -2.15 1.65 19.74
N GLY A 20 -2.10 0.38 19.31
CA GLY A 20 -2.59 -0.74 20.12
C GLY A 20 -1.87 -0.85 21.46
N ARG A 21 -0.54 -0.73 21.48
CA ARG A 21 0.26 -0.72 22.71
C ARG A 21 -0.06 0.48 23.60
N PHE A 22 -0.19 1.67 23.01
CA PHE A 22 -0.56 2.89 23.71
C PHE A 22 -1.92 2.75 24.41
N SER A 23 -2.91 2.18 23.73
CA SER A 23 -4.24 1.93 24.30
C SER A 23 -4.23 0.97 25.50
N HIS A 24 -3.19 0.15 25.63
CA HIS A 24 -2.97 -0.74 26.77
C HIS A 24 -1.98 -0.17 27.81
N GLY A 25 -1.59 1.10 27.71
CA GLY A 25 -0.65 1.75 28.64
C GLY A 25 0.80 1.28 28.49
N LEU A 26 1.14 0.65 27.36
CA LEU A 26 2.49 0.16 27.09
C LEU A 26 3.33 1.22 26.34
N PRO A 27 4.67 1.18 26.48
CA PRO A 27 5.55 2.03 25.68
C PRO A 27 5.41 1.78 24.17
N VAL A 28 5.52 2.84 23.37
CA VAL A 28 5.27 2.81 21.92
C VAL A 28 6.53 2.87 21.07
N ALA A 29 7.63 3.41 21.60
CA ALA A 29 8.88 3.63 20.87
C ALA A 29 9.98 2.65 21.32
N ASP A 30 9.62 1.38 21.48
CA ASP A 30 10.53 0.30 21.86
C ASP A 30 10.56 -0.80 20.77
N PHE A 31 11.51 -1.73 20.91
CA PHE A 31 11.62 -2.88 20.01
C PHE A 31 10.39 -3.82 20.11
N GLU A 32 9.66 -3.77 21.21
CA GLU A 32 8.47 -4.58 21.43
C GLU A 32 7.28 -4.13 20.54
N THR A 33 7.23 -2.87 20.13
CA THR A 33 6.32 -2.41 19.07
C THR A 33 6.58 -3.16 17.76
N PHE A 34 7.85 -3.35 17.38
CA PHE A 34 8.19 -4.11 16.17
C PHE A 34 7.74 -5.56 16.30
N LYS A 35 8.02 -6.23 17.42
CA LYS A 35 7.54 -7.61 17.67
C LYS A 35 6.00 -7.71 17.64
N THR A 36 5.31 -6.67 18.07
CA THR A 36 3.84 -6.63 18.04
C THR A 36 3.31 -6.51 16.61
N ALA A 37 4.03 -5.78 15.74
CA ALA A 37 3.69 -5.62 14.33
C ALA A 37 4.11 -6.83 13.47
N ASP A 38 5.17 -7.55 13.86
CA ASP A 38 5.85 -8.58 13.06
C ASP A 38 4.90 -9.64 12.46
N PRO A 39 3.96 -10.25 13.21
CA PRO A 39 3.02 -11.21 12.62
C PRO A 39 2.16 -10.61 11.49
N PHE A 40 1.75 -9.35 11.64
CA PHE A 40 0.93 -8.65 10.64
C PHE A 40 1.75 -8.22 9.43
N ILE A 41 3.00 -7.83 9.65
CA ILE A 41 3.97 -7.56 8.58
C ILE A 41 4.18 -8.82 7.75
N ALA A 42 4.47 -9.95 8.39
CA ALA A 42 4.65 -11.23 7.72
C ALA A 42 3.41 -11.63 6.92
N GLY A 43 2.23 -11.56 7.54
CA GLY A 43 0.95 -11.87 6.90
C GLY A 43 0.67 -10.98 5.69
N TRP A 44 0.86 -9.67 5.82
CA TRP A 44 0.68 -8.70 4.73
C TRP A 44 1.67 -8.89 3.59
N VAL A 45 2.96 -9.01 3.88
CA VAL A 45 4.00 -9.17 2.85
C VAL A 45 3.75 -10.44 2.05
N LEU A 46 3.42 -11.54 2.72
CA LEU A 46 3.13 -12.81 2.07
C LEU A 46 1.89 -12.69 1.16
N SER A 47 0.79 -12.14 1.67
CA SER A 47 -0.43 -12.02 0.87
C SER A 47 -0.26 -11.03 -0.28
N ALA A 48 0.37 -9.88 -0.06
CA ALA A 48 0.61 -8.88 -1.08
C ALA A 48 1.56 -9.38 -2.18
N TYR A 49 2.51 -10.26 -1.83
CA TYR A 49 3.35 -10.93 -2.81
C TYR A 49 2.52 -11.85 -3.74
N PHE A 50 1.68 -12.72 -3.16
CA PHE A 50 0.92 -13.70 -3.95
C PHE A 50 -0.33 -13.14 -4.64
N LEU A 51 -0.95 -12.09 -4.09
CA LEU A 51 -2.22 -11.53 -4.58
C LEU A 51 -2.04 -10.25 -5.40
N GLY A 52 -0.81 -9.98 -5.86
CA GLY A 52 -0.53 -8.86 -6.76
C GLY A 52 -0.48 -7.49 -6.10
N GLY A 53 -0.43 -7.42 -4.77
CA GLY A 53 -0.27 -6.18 -4.01
C GLY A 53 1.03 -5.42 -4.34
N TYR A 54 2.04 -6.08 -4.89
CA TYR A 54 3.25 -5.43 -5.43
C TYR A 54 3.42 -5.59 -6.96
N GLY A 55 2.46 -6.23 -7.63
CA GLY A 55 2.38 -6.37 -9.08
C GLY A 55 1.86 -5.10 -9.76
N ASP A 56 1.61 -5.16 -11.07
CA ASP A 56 1.16 -4.01 -11.88
C ASP A 56 -0.17 -3.43 -11.37
N ASP A 57 -1.08 -4.29 -10.92
CA ASP A 57 -2.35 -3.90 -10.30
C ASP A 57 -2.11 -3.10 -9.02
N GLY A 58 -1.42 -3.67 -8.03
CA GLY A 58 -1.13 -3.01 -6.74
C GLY A 58 -0.22 -1.77 -6.86
N LYS A 59 0.50 -1.65 -7.98
CA LYS A 59 1.27 -0.47 -8.36
C LYS A 59 0.40 0.65 -8.96
N GLY A 60 -0.85 0.37 -9.32
CA GLY A 60 -1.76 1.32 -9.98
C GLY A 60 -1.45 1.54 -11.45
N MET A 61 -0.69 0.65 -12.09
CA MET A 61 -0.39 0.74 -13.52
C MET A 61 -1.63 0.45 -14.37
N ASN A 62 -2.52 -0.40 -13.87
CA ASN A 62 -3.80 -0.74 -14.50
C ASN A 62 -4.96 0.15 -14.02
N GLY A 63 -4.65 1.21 -13.27
CA GLY A 63 -5.61 2.19 -12.77
C GLY A 63 -5.84 2.14 -11.25
N TYR A 64 -6.56 3.16 -10.77
CA TYR A 64 -6.81 3.36 -9.34
C TYR A 64 -7.69 2.25 -8.72
N GLY A 65 -8.70 1.79 -9.45
CA GLY A 65 -9.61 0.73 -8.98
C GLY A 65 -8.91 -0.61 -8.76
N GLU A 66 -8.08 -1.04 -9.72
CA GLU A 66 -7.32 -2.30 -9.62
C GLU A 66 -6.31 -2.27 -8.48
N SER A 67 -5.64 -1.13 -8.25
CA SER A 67 -4.74 -0.97 -7.10
C SER A 67 -5.45 -1.14 -5.77
N LEU A 68 -6.66 -0.57 -5.63
CA LEU A 68 -7.47 -0.75 -4.43
C LEU A 68 -7.97 -2.17 -4.28
N ALA A 69 -8.42 -2.80 -5.38
CA ALA A 69 -8.88 -4.18 -5.37
C ALA A 69 -7.76 -5.14 -4.96
N ALA A 70 -6.56 -5.00 -5.54
CA ALA A 70 -5.38 -5.78 -5.18
C ALA A 70 -4.98 -5.58 -3.72
N SER A 71 -5.01 -4.33 -3.24
CA SER A 71 -4.71 -4.00 -1.84
C SER A 71 -5.74 -4.58 -0.87
N ALA A 72 -7.04 -4.50 -1.21
CA ALA A 72 -8.13 -5.04 -0.41
C ALA A 72 -8.10 -6.57 -0.35
N ARG A 73 -7.84 -7.26 -1.47
CA ARG A 73 -7.66 -8.73 -1.50
C ARG A 73 -6.45 -9.16 -0.66
N SER A 74 -5.32 -8.45 -0.82
CA SER A 74 -4.11 -8.70 -0.03
C SER A 74 -4.36 -8.48 1.46
N TRP A 75 -5.13 -7.46 1.84
CA TRP A 75 -5.51 -7.17 3.22
C TRP A 75 -6.41 -8.26 3.80
N LEU A 76 -7.44 -8.65 3.04
CA LEU A 76 -8.43 -9.64 3.46
C LEU A 76 -7.81 -11.01 3.76
N VAL A 77 -6.70 -11.35 3.10
CA VAL A 77 -5.97 -12.60 3.38
C VAL A 77 -4.82 -12.37 4.38
N GLY A 78 -4.08 -11.28 4.22
CA GLY A 78 -2.85 -11.04 4.97
C GLY A 78 -3.06 -10.74 6.44
N ILE A 79 -4.09 -9.96 6.78
CA ILE A 79 -4.34 -9.62 8.18
C ILE A 79 -4.88 -10.83 8.96
N PRO A 80 -5.86 -11.61 8.46
CA PRO A 80 -6.23 -12.86 9.12
C PRO A 80 -5.05 -13.82 9.27
N LEU A 81 -4.18 -13.91 8.26
CA LEU A 81 -2.96 -14.69 8.37
C LEU A 81 -2.04 -14.16 9.49
N GLY A 82 -1.86 -12.85 9.60
CA GLY A 82 -1.08 -12.25 10.70
C GLY A 82 -1.69 -12.50 12.08
N ILE A 83 -3.03 -12.52 12.19
CA ILE A 83 -3.74 -12.91 13.42
C ILE A 83 -3.46 -14.38 13.76
N ILE A 84 -3.48 -15.27 12.77
CA ILE A 84 -3.16 -16.70 12.95
C ILE A 84 -1.71 -16.87 13.41
N ILE A 85 -0.75 -16.23 12.73
CA ILE A 85 0.67 -16.26 13.11
C ILE A 85 0.83 -15.79 14.55
N ARG A 86 0.20 -14.66 14.91
CA ARG A 86 0.23 -14.13 16.28
C ARG A 86 -0.35 -15.11 17.29
N ALA A 87 -1.48 -15.74 16.99
CA ALA A 87 -2.14 -16.70 17.88
C ALA A 87 -1.23 -17.92 18.14
N VAL A 88 -0.59 -18.43 17.09
CA VAL A 88 0.36 -19.55 17.18
C VAL A 88 1.57 -19.15 18.03
N LEU A 89 2.17 -17.99 17.76
CA LEU A 89 3.36 -17.53 18.49
C LEU A 89 3.06 -17.18 19.96
N SER A 90 1.86 -16.71 20.25
CA SER A 90 1.44 -16.33 21.61
C SER A 90 0.86 -17.52 22.41
N GLY A 91 0.57 -18.64 21.75
CA GLY A 91 -0.04 -19.82 22.36
C GLY A 91 -1.50 -19.67 22.80
N HIS A 92 -2.18 -18.58 22.40
CA HIS A 92 -3.54 -18.26 22.85
C HIS A 92 -4.38 -17.66 21.73
N ILE A 93 -5.68 -17.96 21.72
CA ILE A 93 -6.62 -17.44 20.72
C ILE A 93 -6.95 -15.98 21.04
N PRO A 94 -6.78 -15.05 20.08
CA PRO A 94 -7.11 -13.64 20.28
C PRO A 94 -8.62 -13.44 20.52
N GLN A 95 -8.95 -12.45 21.34
CA GLN A 95 -10.34 -12.05 21.57
C GLN A 95 -11.00 -11.55 20.28
N ILE A 96 -12.31 -11.79 20.13
CA ILE A 96 -13.06 -11.35 18.94
C ILE A 96 -12.97 -9.83 18.72
N THR A 97 -13.00 -9.04 19.79
CA THR A 97 -12.84 -7.59 19.74
C THR A 97 -11.49 -7.20 19.15
N PHE A 98 -10.42 -7.89 19.53
CA PHE A 98 -9.09 -7.66 18.97
C PHE A 98 -9.07 -7.96 17.47
N VAL A 99 -9.70 -9.06 17.03
CA VAL A 99 -9.81 -9.42 15.61
C VAL A 99 -10.53 -8.31 14.83
N LEU A 100 -11.68 -7.85 15.31
CA LEU A 100 -12.48 -6.81 14.64
C LEU A 100 -11.74 -5.47 14.57
N VAL A 101 -11.15 -5.02 15.67
CA VAL A 101 -10.38 -3.77 15.72
C VAL A 101 -9.15 -3.87 14.82
N THR A 102 -8.44 -5.00 14.83
CA THR A 102 -7.27 -5.23 13.98
C THR A 102 -7.67 -5.18 12.51
N MET A 103 -8.70 -5.93 12.11
CA MET A 103 -9.19 -5.92 10.72
C MET A 103 -9.59 -4.51 10.29
N GLY A 104 -10.46 -3.84 11.06
CA GLY A 104 -10.96 -2.51 10.71
C GLY A 104 -9.86 -1.46 10.62
N SER A 105 -9.01 -1.34 11.64
CA SER A 105 -7.96 -0.32 11.70
C SER A 105 -6.87 -0.53 10.65
N THR A 106 -6.37 -1.76 10.49
CA THR A 106 -5.36 -2.08 9.46
C THR A 106 -5.94 -1.92 8.06
N GLY A 107 -7.22 -2.23 7.85
CA GLY A 107 -7.90 -2.02 6.56
C GLY A 107 -7.93 -0.55 6.18
N ILE A 108 -8.33 0.32 7.10
CA ILE A 108 -8.32 1.78 6.90
C ILE A 108 -6.91 2.28 6.62
N LEU A 109 -5.94 1.86 7.43
CA LEU A 109 -4.55 2.32 7.30
C LEU A 109 -3.91 1.86 5.98
N LEU A 110 -3.98 0.56 5.67
CA LEU A 110 -3.33 -0.01 4.49
C LEU A 110 -4.04 0.42 3.20
N VAL A 111 -5.36 0.22 3.10
CA VAL A 111 -6.10 0.58 1.88
C VAL A 111 -6.11 2.10 1.70
N GLY A 112 -6.24 2.87 2.79
CA GLY A 112 -6.15 4.33 2.76
C GLY A 112 -4.79 4.83 2.29
N TRP A 113 -3.70 4.24 2.80
CA TRP A 113 -2.34 4.53 2.32
C TRP A 113 -2.18 4.20 0.83
N ARG A 114 -2.62 3.01 0.41
CA ARG A 114 -2.53 2.57 -0.99
C ARG A 114 -3.36 3.44 -1.94
N ALA A 115 -4.52 3.91 -1.49
CA ALA A 115 -5.33 4.89 -2.21
C ALA A 115 -4.54 6.18 -2.44
N LEU A 116 -3.97 6.76 -1.38
CA LEU A 116 -3.20 7.99 -1.46
C LEU A 116 -1.99 7.82 -2.38
N ALA A 117 -1.17 6.78 -2.14
CA ALA A 117 0.01 6.49 -2.93
C ALA A 117 -0.34 6.33 -4.42
N SER A 118 -1.40 5.59 -4.74
CA SER A 118 -1.84 5.38 -6.13
C SER A 118 -2.24 6.69 -6.81
N LYS A 119 -2.99 7.56 -6.13
CA LYS A 119 -3.35 8.88 -6.70
C LYS A 119 -2.12 9.72 -7.00
N PHE A 120 -1.15 9.76 -6.08
CA PHE A 120 0.08 10.52 -6.29
C PHE A 120 0.93 9.94 -7.43
N LEU A 121 1.03 8.61 -7.53
CA LEU A 121 1.83 7.94 -8.55
C LEU A 121 1.21 8.05 -9.95
N ILE A 122 -0.11 7.83 -10.08
CA ILE A 122 -0.84 7.99 -11.35
C ILE A 122 -0.78 9.46 -11.82
N SER A 123 -0.98 10.42 -10.91
CA SER A 123 -0.88 11.84 -11.23
C SER A 123 0.50 12.23 -11.77
N LYS A 124 1.57 11.67 -11.19
CA LYS A 124 2.93 11.91 -11.66
C LYS A 124 3.21 11.29 -13.03
N SER A 125 2.67 10.09 -13.30
CA SER A 125 2.80 9.45 -14.62
C SER A 125 2.11 10.27 -15.70
N SER A 126 0.87 10.71 -15.47
CA SER A 126 0.12 11.55 -16.41
C SER A 126 0.84 12.85 -16.74
N LYS A 127 1.42 13.53 -15.73
CA LYS A 127 2.23 14.73 -15.99
C LYS A 127 3.47 14.41 -16.84
N ASN A 128 4.19 13.34 -16.53
CA ASN A 128 5.40 12.96 -17.28
C ASN A 128 5.09 12.58 -18.75
N ASP A 129 3.98 11.93 -19.03
CA ASP A 129 3.58 11.60 -20.40
C ASP A 129 3.17 12.84 -21.21
N VAL A 130 2.51 13.82 -20.58
CA VAL A 130 2.21 15.12 -21.21
C VAL A 130 3.49 15.86 -21.61
N TYR A 131 4.54 15.83 -20.78
CA TYR A 131 5.84 16.42 -21.13
C TYR A 131 6.60 15.67 -22.23
N LYS A 132 6.36 14.35 -22.40
CA LYS A 132 6.99 13.55 -23.47
C LYS A 132 6.36 13.80 -24.84
N HIS A 133 5.05 14.08 -24.92
CA HIS A 133 4.39 14.42 -26.18
C HIS A 133 4.61 15.87 -26.63
N GLY A 134 4.99 16.77 -25.73
CA GLY A 134 5.40 18.13 -26.09
C GLY A 134 6.86 18.24 -26.55
N THR A 135 7.37 17.29 -27.35
CA THR A 135 8.75 17.41 -27.85
C THR A 135 8.84 18.60 -28.82
N PRO A 136 9.84 19.50 -28.69
CA PRO A 136 10.04 20.62 -29.62
C PRO A 136 10.14 20.18 -31.09
N PHE A 137 10.47 18.90 -31.31
CA PHE A 137 10.52 18.25 -32.60
C PHE A 137 9.13 18.08 -33.24
N GLU A 138 8.08 17.69 -32.50
CA GLU A 138 6.71 17.69 -33.04
C GLU A 138 6.21 19.10 -33.35
N LEU A 139 6.56 20.08 -32.50
CA LEU A 139 6.26 21.49 -32.81
C LEU A 139 6.98 21.96 -34.08
N PHE A 140 8.21 21.49 -34.32
CA PHE A 140 8.96 21.76 -35.54
C PHE A 140 8.37 21.05 -36.77
N GLU A 141 7.93 19.80 -36.64
CA GLU A 141 7.21 19.09 -37.71
C GLU A 141 5.88 19.76 -38.05
N LEU A 142 5.12 20.20 -37.05
CA LEU A 142 3.88 20.94 -37.27
C LEU A 142 4.14 22.29 -37.96
N LEU A 143 5.17 23.02 -37.53
CA LEU A 143 5.60 24.29 -38.15
C LEU A 143 6.03 24.10 -39.61
N THR A 144 6.88 23.10 -39.87
CA THR A 144 7.34 22.81 -41.23
C THR A 144 6.20 22.31 -42.12
N SER A 145 5.24 21.54 -41.58
CA SER A 145 4.05 21.11 -42.33
C SER A 145 3.13 22.26 -42.73
N LEU A 146 3.03 23.30 -41.89
CA LEU A 146 2.24 24.50 -42.17
C LEU A 146 2.89 25.39 -43.23
N ILE A 147 4.21 25.53 -43.19
CA ILE A 147 4.99 26.29 -44.19
C ILE A 147 4.94 25.59 -45.55
N ARG A 148 4.94 24.25 -45.59
CA ARG A 148 4.90 23.47 -46.82
C ARG A 148 3.53 23.47 -47.53
N ARG A 149 2.48 23.98 -46.86
CA ARG A 149 1.11 24.04 -47.35
C ARG A 149 0.74 25.38 -48.02
N TRP A 150 1.67 26.35 -48.00
CA TRP A 150 1.61 27.61 -48.75
C TRP A 150 2.71 27.62 -49.82
#